data_AF-A0A3S4HPK4-F1
#
_entry.id   AF-A0A3S4HPK4-F1
#
_cell.length_a   1.000
_cell.length_b   1.000
_cell.length_c   1.000
_cell.angle_alpha   90.00
_cell.angle_beta   90.00
_cell.angle_gamma   90.00
#
_symmetry.space_group_name_H-M   'P 1'
#
loop_
_entity.id
_entity.type
_entity.pdbx_description
1 polymer ?
#
loop_
_entity_poly.entity_id
_entity_poly.type
_entity_poly.pdbx_seq_one_letter_code
_entity_poly.pdbx_strand_id
1 'polypeptide(L)'
;MSILDFPRIHFRGWARVNAPTANRDPHGHIDMASNTVAMAGEPFDLARHPTEFHRHLRSLGPRFGLDGRADPEGPFSLAEGYNAAGNNHFSWENATVSHVQWDGGEADRGDGLIGARLALWGHYNDYLRTTFNRARWVDSDPARRDTAQIYAGQFTISPAGAGPGTPWLFTADIDDSHGARWTRGGHIAERGGHFLDEEFGLARLFQFSVPKDHPHFLFHPGPFDSEAWRRLQLALEDDDVLGLAVQYALFNMSTPPQPNSPVFHDMVGVVGLWRRGELASYPAGRLLRPRQPGWAI
;
A
#
# COMPACT_ATOMS: atom_id res chain seq x y z
N MET A 1 8.54 -0.57 21.72
CA MET A 1 7.39 -1.45 21.41
C MET A 1 6.32 -0.61 20.72
N SER A 2 6.07 -0.71 19.39
CA SER A 2 5.39 0.36 18.64
C SER A 2 4.58 -0.06 17.38
N ILE A 3 3.67 -1.00 17.58
CA ILE A 3 2.47 -1.34 16.75
C ILE A 3 1.67 -2.42 17.49
N LEU A 4 2.38 -3.07 18.42
CA LEU A 4 1.93 -4.10 19.34
C LEU A 4 1.61 -3.56 20.73
N ASP A 5 1.82 -2.26 20.93
CA ASP A 5 1.45 -1.51 22.13
C ASP A 5 0.06 -0.91 21.96
N PHE A 6 -0.56 -0.50 23.06
CA PHE A 6 -1.91 0.04 23.08
C PHE A 6 -1.92 1.57 23.21
N PRO A 7 -2.92 2.25 22.63
CA PRO A 7 -4.04 1.71 21.87
C PRO A 7 -3.69 1.37 20.40
N ARG A 8 -4.53 0.51 19.78
CA ARG A 8 -4.43 0.06 18.39
C ARG A 8 -5.75 0.27 17.68
N ILE A 9 -5.68 0.86 16.48
CA ILE A 9 -6.83 1.07 15.61
C ILE A 9 -6.66 0.16 14.40
N HIS A 10 -7.52 -0.85 14.26
CA HIS A 10 -7.43 -1.82 13.18
C HIS A 10 -8.40 -1.46 12.06
N PHE A 11 -7.93 -1.46 10.83
CA PHE A 11 -8.72 -1.09 9.66
C PHE A 11 -8.69 -2.16 8.57
N ARG A 12 -9.73 -2.15 7.74
CA ARG A 12 -9.87 -3.02 6.57
C ARG A 12 -10.42 -2.24 5.40
N GLY A 13 -10.14 -2.69 4.18
CA GLY A 13 -10.66 -2.11 2.95
C GLY A 13 -10.02 -2.80 1.75
N TRP A 14 -9.86 -2.07 0.67
CA TRP A 14 -9.06 -2.51 -0.47
C TRP A 14 -8.15 -1.40 -0.97
N ALA A 15 -7.11 -1.77 -1.69
CA ALA A 15 -6.23 -0.83 -2.37
C ALA A 15 -6.42 -0.94 -3.88
N ARG A 16 -6.59 0.19 -4.56
CA ARG A 16 -6.56 0.25 -6.03
C ARG A 16 -5.14 0.54 -6.49
N VAL A 17 -4.61 -0.31 -7.35
CA VAL A 17 -3.24 -0.25 -7.87
C VAL A 17 -3.29 -0.11 -9.38
N ASN A 18 -2.67 0.94 -9.92
CA ASN A 18 -2.49 1.14 -11.36
C ASN A 18 -1.00 1.26 -11.72
N ALA A 19 -0.19 0.37 -11.17
CA ALA A 19 1.25 0.32 -11.42
C ALA A 19 1.54 -0.24 -12.82
N PRO A 20 2.49 0.36 -13.57
CA PRO A 20 2.95 -0.16 -14.84
C PRO A 20 3.64 -1.52 -14.64
N THR A 21 3.44 -2.45 -15.57
CA THR A 21 4.01 -3.80 -15.47
C THR A 21 4.99 -4.16 -16.58
N ALA A 22 5.04 -3.36 -17.65
CA ALA A 22 5.92 -3.62 -18.79
C ALA A 22 7.40 -3.51 -18.44
N ASN A 23 7.73 -2.69 -17.43
CA ASN A 23 9.09 -2.51 -16.93
C ASN A 23 9.62 -3.71 -16.14
N ARG A 24 8.78 -4.70 -15.78
CA ARG A 24 9.24 -5.95 -15.13
C ARG A 24 10.11 -6.81 -16.04
N ASP A 25 10.00 -6.56 -17.34
CA ASP A 25 10.84 -7.09 -18.40
C ASP A 25 11.17 -8.60 -18.32
N PRO A 26 10.15 -9.48 -18.25
CA PRO A 26 10.39 -10.92 -18.18
C PRO A 26 11.07 -11.50 -19.43
N HIS A 27 11.18 -10.73 -20.52
CA HIS A 27 11.79 -11.14 -21.79
C HIS A 27 13.12 -10.44 -22.10
N GLY A 28 13.64 -9.58 -21.22
CA GLY A 28 14.98 -8.99 -21.38
C GLY A 28 15.09 -7.93 -22.50
N HIS A 29 14.02 -7.19 -22.76
CA HIS A 29 13.98 -6.09 -23.72
C HIS A 29 14.53 -4.77 -23.15
N ILE A 30 14.77 -4.67 -21.85
CA ILE A 30 15.22 -3.45 -21.18
C ILE A 30 16.59 -3.71 -20.57
N ASP A 31 17.61 -3.08 -21.15
CA ASP A 31 18.90 -2.95 -20.49
C ASP A 31 18.80 -1.80 -19.47
N MET A 32 18.63 -2.16 -18.20
CA MET A 32 18.54 -1.20 -17.10
C MET A 32 19.85 -0.43 -16.86
N ALA A 33 21.01 -1.00 -17.22
CA ALA A 33 22.31 -0.35 -17.00
C ALA A 33 22.55 0.77 -18.02
N SER A 34 22.15 0.55 -19.27
CA SER A 34 22.25 1.56 -20.34
C SER A 34 20.96 2.36 -20.56
N ASN A 35 19.88 2.03 -19.83
CA ASN A 35 18.53 2.57 -20.03
C ASN A 35 18.08 2.48 -21.50
N THR A 36 18.37 1.35 -22.14
CA THR A 36 18.09 1.11 -23.57
C THR A 36 17.03 0.03 -23.71
N VAL A 37 16.07 0.25 -24.61
CA VAL A 37 15.10 -0.78 -25.00
C VAL A 37 15.54 -1.46 -26.30
N ALA A 38 15.36 -2.77 -26.40
CA ALA A 38 15.73 -3.56 -27.56
C ALA A 38 14.50 -4.19 -28.23
N MET A 39 14.46 -4.13 -29.56
CA MET A 39 13.45 -4.76 -30.40
C MET A 39 14.15 -5.76 -31.33
N ALA A 40 13.76 -7.03 -31.24
CA ALA A 40 14.39 -8.12 -32.00
C ALA A 40 15.93 -8.24 -31.83
N GLY A 41 16.43 -7.95 -30.62
CA GLY A 41 17.85 -8.06 -30.27
C GLY A 41 18.69 -6.82 -30.55
N GLU A 42 18.12 -5.80 -31.19
CA GLU A 42 18.81 -4.54 -31.52
C GLU A 42 18.21 -3.37 -30.73
N PRO A 43 19.00 -2.34 -30.36
CA PRO A 43 18.49 -1.12 -29.73
C PRO A 43 17.36 -0.49 -30.56
N PHE A 44 16.23 -0.19 -29.90
CA PHE A 44 15.11 0.48 -30.53
C PHE A 44 15.39 1.98 -30.68
N ASP A 45 15.25 2.49 -31.90
CA ASP A 45 15.40 3.92 -32.18
C ASP A 45 14.25 4.74 -31.58
N LEU A 46 14.56 5.53 -30.56
CA LEU A 46 13.60 6.38 -29.84
C LEU A 46 13.04 7.54 -30.67
N ALA A 47 13.59 7.82 -31.87
CA ALA A 47 12.98 8.76 -32.80
C ALA A 47 11.72 8.19 -33.48
N ARG A 48 11.53 6.86 -33.45
CA ARG A 48 10.34 6.19 -33.98
C ARG A 48 9.16 6.34 -33.03
N HIS A 49 7.95 6.20 -33.57
CA HIS A 49 6.75 6.32 -32.76
C HIS A 49 6.64 5.15 -31.75
N PRO A 50 6.42 5.39 -30.44
CA PRO A 50 6.41 4.34 -29.40
C PRO A 50 5.40 3.20 -29.64
N THR A 51 4.29 3.50 -30.32
CA THR A 51 3.29 2.49 -30.74
C THR A 51 3.91 1.32 -31.51
N GLU A 52 5.01 1.55 -32.24
CA GLU A 52 5.70 0.48 -32.94
C GLU A 52 6.31 -0.55 -31.97
N PHE A 53 7.03 -0.08 -30.95
CA PHE A 53 7.57 -0.93 -29.89
C PHE A 53 6.44 -1.60 -29.08
N HIS A 54 5.37 -0.87 -28.76
CA HIS A 54 4.22 -1.47 -28.05
C HIS A 54 3.51 -2.55 -28.88
N ARG A 55 3.45 -2.39 -30.21
CA ARG A 55 2.91 -3.44 -31.10
C ARG A 55 3.84 -4.65 -31.12
N HIS A 56 5.15 -4.43 -31.12
CA HIS A 56 6.12 -5.51 -30.99
C HIS A 56 5.93 -6.30 -29.69
N LEU A 57 5.93 -5.64 -28.52
CA LEU A 57 5.70 -6.31 -27.23
C LEU A 57 4.39 -7.10 -27.18
N ARG A 58 3.30 -6.55 -27.75
CA ARG A 58 2.01 -7.24 -27.85
C ARG A 58 2.03 -8.48 -28.74
N SER A 59 2.88 -8.48 -29.77
CA SER A 59 3.00 -9.62 -30.68
C SER A 59 3.82 -10.78 -30.10
N LEU A 60 4.60 -10.54 -29.04
CA LEU A 60 5.41 -11.56 -28.40
C LEU A 60 4.54 -12.51 -27.57
N GLY A 61 4.80 -13.81 -27.70
CA GLY A 61 4.23 -14.84 -26.85
C GLY A 61 5.04 -15.07 -25.57
N PRO A 62 4.46 -15.75 -24.56
CA PRO A 62 3.11 -16.31 -24.55
C PRO A 62 2.01 -15.26 -24.37
N ARG A 63 0.85 -15.52 -25.00
CA ARG A 63 -0.36 -14.71 -24.93
C ARG A 63 -1.48 -15.45 -24.19
N PHE A 64 -2.40 -14.68 -23.59
CA PHE A 64 -3.44 -15.23 -22.73
C PHE A 64 -4.80 -14.58 -22.96
N GLY A 65 -5.85 -15.39 -22.84
CA GLY A 65 -7.25 -14.97 -22.85
C GLY A 65 -7.62 -14.14 -21.63
N LEU A 66 -8.84 -13.60 -21.62
CA LEU A 66 -9.38 -12.87 -20.45
C LEU A 66 -9.60 -13.78 -19.22
N ASP A 67 -9.71 -15.09 -19.45
CA ASP A 67 -9.74 -16.11 -18.39
C ASP A 67 -8.34 -16.47 -17.86
N GLY A 68 -7.29 -15.85 -18.42
CA GLY A 68 -5.90 -16.06 -18.06
C GLY A 68 -5.28 -17.35 -18.56
N ARG A 69 -5.97 -18.11 -19.42
CA ARG A 69 -5.45 -19.32 -20.06
C ARG A 69 -4.67 -18.97 -21.31
N ALA A 70 -3.73 -19.84 -21.70
CA ALA A 70 -2.94 -19.65 -22.90
C ALA A 70 -3.86 -19.55 -24.13
N ASP A 71 -3.72 -18.44 -24.86
CA ASP A 71 -4.47 -18.15 -26.08
C ASP A 71 -3.56 -17.34 -27.01
N PRO A 72 -3.08 -17.91 -28.13
CA PRO A 72 -2.23 -17.19 -29.09
C PRO A 72 -2.85 -15.90 -29.63
N GLU A 73 -4.18 -15.79 -29.65
CA GLU A 73 -4.92 -14.60 -30.07
C GLU A 73 -5.40 -13.73 -28.90
N GLY A 74 -5.10 -14.17 -27.67
CA GLY A 74 -5.55 -13.55 -26.44
C GLY A 74 -5.02 -12.14 -26.23
N PRO A 75 -5.78 -11.26 -25.56
CA PRO A 75 -5.43 -9.85 -25.44
C PRO A 75 -4.25 -9.57 -24.50
N PHE A 76 -3.92 -10.48 -23.58
CA PHE A 76 -2.77 -10.32 -22.70
C PHE A 76 -1.50 -10.87 -23.35
N SER A 77 -0.39 -10.14 -23.22
CA SER A 77 0.96 -10.60 -23.57
C SER A 77 1.81 -10.62 -22.30
N LEU A 78 2.60 -11.68 -22.11
CA LEU A 78 3.55 -11.73 -21.00
C LEU A 78 4.62 -10.63 -21.12
N ALA A 79 5.06 -10.33 -22.34
CA ALA A 79 6.10 -9.33 -22.60
C ALA A 79 5.62 -7.90 -22.33
N GLU A 80 4.37 -7.57 -22.64
CA GLU A 80 3.78 -6.27 -22.29
C GLU A 80 3.37 -6.21 -20.80
N GLY A 81 3.13 -7.38 -20.18
CA GLY A 81 2.51 -7.49 -18.88
C GLY A 81 1.01 -7.11 -18.92
N TYR A 82 0.33 -7.19 -17.77
CA TYR A 82 -1.11 -6.96 -17.73
C TYR A 82 -1.51 -5.48 -17.70
N ASN A 83 -0.60 -4.56 -17.36
CA ASN A 83 -0.89 -3.13 -17.18
C ASN A 83 0.26 -2.21 -17.66
N ALA A 84 0.69 -2.31 -18.92
CA ALA A 84 1.76 -1.45 -19.47
C ALA A 84 1.47 0.05 -19.36
N ALA A 85 0.22 0.47 -19.57
CA ALA A 85 -0.21 1.87 -19.51
C ALA A 85 -0.57 2.35 -18.09
N GLY A 86 -0.14 1.62 -17.05
CA GLY A 86 -0.29 2.03 -15.67
C GLY A 86 0.33 3.40 -15.41
N ASN A 87 -0.34 4.24 -14.62
CA ASN A 87 0.09 5.60 -14.30
C ASN A 87 0.61 5.74 -12.86
N ASN A 88 1.00 4.63 -12.24
CA ASN A 88 1.47 4.54 -10.86
C ASN A 88 0.42 4.93 -9.80
N HIS A 89 -0.84 5.25 -10.14
CA HIS A 89 -1.82 5.63 -9.12
C HIS A 89 -2.03 4.50 -8.10
N PHE A 90 -1.99 4.88 -6.83
CA PHE A 90 -2.29 4.05 -5.68
C PHE A 90 -3.31 4.78 -4.79
N SER A 91 -4.35 4.08 -4.37
CA SER A 91 -5.32 4.63 -3.42
C SER A 91 -5.86 3.56 -2.48
N TRP A 92 -6.11 3.97 -1.24
CA TRP A 92 -6.93 3.20 -0.32
C TRP A 92 -8.40 3.52 -0.57
N GLU A 93 -9.18 2.47 -0.73
CA GLU A 93 -10.58 2.53 -1.09
C GLU A 93 -11.37 1.80 0.00
N ASN A 94 -12.37 2.49 0.56
CA ASN A 94 -13.19 1.97 1.67
C ASN A 94 -12.37 1.43 2.86
N ALA A 95 -11.18 1.99 3.09
CA ALA A 95 -10.37 1.72 4.25
C ALA A 95 -11.05 2.33 5.48
N THR A 96 -11.60 1.47 6.34
CA THR A 96 -12.39 1.88 7.50
C THR A 96 -11.92 1.16 8.74
N VAL A 97 -12.00 1.85 9.89
CA VAL A 97 -11.76 1.23 11.20
C VAL A 97 -12.79 0.12 11.42
N SER A 98 -12.28 -1.07 11.68
CA SER A 98 -13.06 -2.30 11.86
C SER A 98 -13.23 -2.71 13.32
N HIS A 99 -12.24 -2.38 14.15
CA HIS A 99 -12.22 -2.57 15.60
C HIS A 99 -11.06 -1.78 16.21
N VAL A 100 -11.14 -1.53 17.51
CA VAL A 100 -10.07 -0.92 18.29
C VAL A 100 -9.66 -1.82 19.44
N GLN A 101 -8.45 -1.63 19.95
CA GLN A 101 -7.99 -2.27 21.17
C GLN A 101 -7.24 -1.21 21.97
N TRP A 102 -7.73 -0.86 23.16
CA TRP A 102 -7.07 0.15 23.99
C TRP A 102 -6.31 -0.44 25.19
N ASP A 103 -6.42 -1.75 25.41
CA ASP A 103 -5.65 -2.52 26.38
C ASP A 103 -5.53 -3.99 25.94
N GLY A 104 -4.91 -4.82 26.78
CA GLY A 104 -4.71 -6.26 26.53
C GLY A 104 -5.98 -7.11 26.46
N GLY A 105 -7.16 -6.53 26.61
CA GLY A 105 -8.46 -7.19 26.57
C GLY A 105 -9.00 -7.44 25.16
N GLU A 106 -10.32 -7.65 25.09
CA GLU A 106 -11.02 -7.94 23.83
C GLU A 106 -11.04 -6.74 22.88
N ALA A 107 -11.15 -7.04 21.59
CA ALA A 107 -11.33 -6.02 20.58
C ALA A 107 -12.72 -5.38 20.70
N ASP A 108 -12.74 -4.05 20.82
CA ASP A 108 -13.99 -3.30 20.83
C ASP A 108 -14.45 -2.95 19.41
N ARG A 109 -15.73 -3.17 19.17
CA ARG A 109 -16.45 -2.90 17.93
C ARG A 109 -17.61 -1.90 18.14
N GLY A 110 -17.76 -1.35 19.34
CA GLY A 110 -18.74 -0.32 19.69
C GLY A 110 -18.17 1.10 19.79
N ASP A 111 -16.85 1.27 19.81
CA ASP A 111 -16.19 2.59 19.86
C ASP A 111 -16.63 3.55 18.73
N GLY A 112 -16.66 4.86 19.00
CA GLY A 112 -17.05 5.85 17.99
C GLY A 112 -16.12 5.96 16.78
N LEU A 113 -14.89 5.40 16.84
CA LEU A 113 -14.01 5.27 15.69
C LEU A 113 -14.49 4.23 14.68
N ILE A 114 -15.37 3.29 15.03
CA ILE A 114 -15.78 2.25 14.09
C ILE A 114 -16.43 2.87 12.85
N GLY A 115 -15.95 2.47 11.67
CA GLY A 115 -16.37 3.03 10.39
C GLY A 115 -15.69 4.33 10.00
N ALA A 116 -14.86 4.95 10.87
CA ALA A 116 -14.02 6.08 10.49
C ALA A 116 -13.15 5.70 9.29
N ARG A 117 -13.03 6.61 8.33
CA ARG A 117 -12.34 6.35 7.06
C ARG A 117 -10.89 6.79 7.15
N LEU A 118 -9.99 5.90 6.74
CA LEU A 118 -8.57 6.18 6.57
C LEU A 118 -8.28 6.44 5.09
N ALA A 119 -7.38 7.37 4.80
CA ALA A 119 -6.98 7.64 3.43
C ALA A 119 -5.51 8.03 3.32
N LEU A 120 -4.94 7.70 2.16
CA LEU A 120 -3.65 8.22 1.71
C LEU A 120 -3.89 9.21 0.58
N TRP A 121 -3.38 10.41 0.77
CA TRP A 121 -3.39 11.49 -0.18
C TRP A 121 -1.97 11.58 -0.76
N GLY A 122 -1.84 11.94 -2.03
CA GLY A 122 -0.54 12.31 -2.58
C GLY A 122 -0.12 13.69 -2.07
N HIS A 123 0.77 14.36 -2.80
CA HIS A 123 1.21 15.70 -2.43
C HIS A 123 0.17 16.77 -2.79
N TYR A 124 -0.07 17.74 -1.91
CA TYR A 124 -0.88 18.91 -2.22
C TYR A 124 -0.28 19.69 -3.40
N ASN A 125 -1.01 19.85 -4.49
CA ASN A 125 -0.49 20.59 -5.63
C ASN A 125 -0.77 22.09 -5.44
N ASP A 126 0.24 22.86 -5.04
CA ASP A 126 0.15 24.32 -4.84
C ASP A 126 -0.34 25.05 -6.10
N TYR A 127 0.11 24.63 -7.29
CA TYR A 127 -0.24 25.24 -8.57
C TYR A 127 -1.71 25.04 -8.92
N LEU A 128 -2.25 23.84 -8.68
CA LEU A 128 -3.65 23.53 -8.95
C LEU A 128 -4.57 23.81 -7.74
N ARG A 129 -3.99 24.16 -6.58
CA ARG A 129 -4.67 24.26 -5.27
C ARG A 129 -5.57 23.06 -4.98
N THR A 130 -5.12 21.88 -5.36
CA THR A 130 -5.89 20.65 -5.19
C THR A 130 -5.02 19.51 -4.72
N THR A 131 -5.64 18.64 -3.95
CA THR A 131 -5.12 17.38 -3.47
C THR A 131 -5.40 16.21 -4.43
N PHE A 132 -5.73 16.49 -5.69
CA PHE A 132 -6.06 15.45 -6.69
C PHE A 132 -4.91 14.47 -6.98
N ASN A 133 -3.70 14.75 -6.49
CA ASN A 133 -2.61 13.81 -6.53
C ASN A 133 -2.90 12.63 -5.60
N ARG A 134 -2.99 11.44 -6.18
CA ARG A 134 -3.04 10.18 -5.43
C ARG A 134 -1.62 9.76 -5.07
N ALA A 135 -1.51 8.90 -4.07
CA ALA A 135 -0.27 8.20 -3.79
C ALA A 135 0.21 7.43 -5.02
N ARG A 136 1.51 7.11 -5.06
CA ARG A 136 2.16 6.42 -6.17
C ARG A 136 2.74 5.09 -5.74
N TRP A 137 2.49 4.05 -6.53
CA TRP A 137 3.21 2.78 -6.45
C TRP A 137 4.39 2.83 -7.42
N VAL A 138 5.60 2.57 -6.95
CA VAL A 138 6.80 2.54 -7.77
C VAL A 138 7.63 1.32 -7.39
N ASP A 139 8.04 0.52 -8.37
CA ASP A 139 9.00 -0.57 -8.14
C ASP A 139 10.40 -0.01 -8.38
N SER A 140 11.25 0.03 -7.35
CA SER A 140 12.63 0.55 -7.49
C SER A 140 13.51 -0.36 -8.35
N ASP A 141 13.23 -1.66 -8.32
CA ASP A 141 13.78 -2.65 -9.25
C ASP A 141 12.59 -3.47 -9.74
N PRO A 142 12.07 -3.22 -10.95
CA PRO A 142 10.84 -3.85 -11.42
C PRO A 142 10.98 -5.35 -11.67
N ALA A 143 12.20 -5.88 -11.74
CA ALA A 143 12.43 -7.33 -11.81
C ALA A 143 12.26 -8.02 -10.44
N ARG A 144 12.17 -7.24 -9.35
CA ARG A 144 12.02 -7.74 -7.99
C ARG A 144 10.67 -7.39 -7.39
N ARG A 145 10.06 -8.35 -6.69
CA ARG A 145 8.71 -8.19 -6.10
C ARG A 145 8.71 -7.42 -4.78
N ASP A 146 9.85 -7.38 -4.10
CA ASP A 146 10.08 -6.81 -2.76
C ASP A 146 10.61 -5.37 -2.78
N THR A 147 10.78 -4.79 -3.96
CA THR A 147 11.29 -3.42 -4.16
C THR A 147 10.18 -2.41 -4.43
N ALA A 148 8.93 -2.82 -4.27
CA ALA A 148 7.77 -1.94 -4.33
C ALA A 148 7.81 -0.89 -3.22
N GLN A 149 7.62 0.37 -3.59
CA GLN A 149 7.53 1.51 -2.69
C GLN A 149 6.24 2.28 -2.94
N ILE A 150 5.61 2.75 -1.87
CA ILE A 150 4.50 3.70 -1.94
C ILE A 150 5.00 5.09 -1.57
N TYR A 151 4.73 6.06 -2.45
CA TYR A 151 4.91 7.48 -2.16
C TYR A 151 3.54 8.10 -1.91
N ALA A 152 3.29 8.52 -0.67
CA ALA A 152 2.11 9.26 -0.27
C ALA A 152 2.56 10.57 0.38
N GLY A 153 1.72 11.61 0.32
CA GLY A 153 2.01 12.91 0.93
C GLY A 153 1.32 13.11 2.27
N GLN A 154 0.09 12.59 2.45
CA GLN A 154 -0.68 12.78 3.67
C GLN A 154 -1.46 11.52 4.07
N PHE A 155 -1.48 11.25 5.37
CA PHE A 155 -2.37 10.30 6.03
C PHE A 155 -3.51 11.04 6.70
N THR A 156 -4.75 10.60 6.46
CA THR A 156 -5.93 11.23 7.06
C THR A 156 -6.88 10.21 7.68
N ILE A 157 -7.60 10.65 8.72
CA ILE A 157 -8.72 9.92 9.32
C ILE A 157 -9.92 10.86 9.33
N SER A 158 -11.06 10.43 8.80
CA SER A 158 -12.34 11.16 8.89
C SER A 158 -13.42 10.34 9.59
N PRO A 159 -14.48 10.99 10.12
CA PRO A 159 -15.58 10.30 10.76
C PRO A 159 -16.27 9.27 9.84
N ALA A 160 -17.00 8.33 10.44
CA ALA A 160 -17.85 7.42 9.69
C ALA A 160 -18.89 8.19 8.85
N GLY A 161 -19.08 7.78 7.60
CA GLY A 161 -20.01 8.45 6.68
C GLY A 161 -19.55 9.83 6.18
N ALA A 162 -18.27 10.20 6.38
CA ALA A 162 -17.72 11.45 5.90
C ALA A 162 -17.95 11.65 4.38
N GLY A 163 -18.48 12.82 4.03
CA GLY A 163 -18.69 13.27 2.67
C GLY A 163 -17.82 14.48 2.31
N PRO A 164 -18.04 15.09 1.15
CA PRO A 164 -17.38 16.34 0.77
C PRO A 164 -17.66 17.44 1.82
N GLY A 165 -16.59 18.01 2.39
CA GLY A 165 -16.69 19.09 3.38
C GLY A 165 -16.80 18.63 4.84
N THR A 166 -16.88 17.32 5.12
CA THR A 166 -16.74 16.81 6.49
C THR A 166 -15.31 17.07 7.00
N PRO A 167 -15.12 17.71 8.16
CA PRO A 167 -13.79 17.89 8.75
C PRO A 167 -13.08 16.55 9.00
N TRP A 168 -11.77 16.54 8.83
CA TRP A 168 -10.93 15.42 9.26
C TRP A 168 -10.94 15.30 10.79
N LEU A 169 -10.76 14.09 11.31
CA LEU A 169 -10.40 13.86 12.71
C LEU A 169 -8.90 14.06 12.91
N PHE A 170 -8.11 13.59 11.94
CA PHE A 170 -6.66 13.64 11.99
C PHE A 170 -6.07 13.78 10.60
N THR A 171 -4.97 14.53 10.54
CA THR A 171 -4.09 14.65 9.37
C THR A 171 -2.65 14.54 9.81
N ALA A 172 -1.79 13.93 9.00
CA ALA A 172 -0.35 13.99 9.15
C ALA A 172 0.31 13.88 7.78
N ASP A 173 1.40 14.63 7.59
CA ASP A 173 2.22 14.47 6.39
C ASP A 173 3.10 13.23 6.51
N ILE A 174 3.44 12.69 5.36
CA ILE A 174 4.31 11.53 5.20
C ILE A 174 5.52 11.99 4.39
N ASP A 175 6.68 11.98 5.04
CA ASP A 175 7.93 12.44 4.42
C ASP A 175 8.70 11.32 3.70
N ASP A 176 8.47 10.07 4.12
CA ASP A 176 9.20 8.89 3.65
C ASP A 176 8.35 7.96 2.79
N SER A 177 9.00 7.18 1.94
CA SER A 177 8.33 6.13 1.18
C SER A 177 8.00 4.92 2.05
N HIS A 178 6.90 4.24 1.72
CA HIS A 178 6.50 3.00 2.37
C HIS A 178 7.10 1.85 1.57
N GLY A 179 8.28 1.37 1.98
CA GLY A 179 8.87 0.17 1.38
C GLY A 179 8.06 -1.09 1.69
N ALA A 180 7.93 -1.98 0.71
CA ALA A 180 7.45 -3.34 0.95
C ALA A 180 8.45 -4.06 1.87
N ARG A 181 8.09 -4.23 3.13
CA ARG A 181 8.98 -4.85 4.11
C ARG A 181 9.09 -6.33 3.87
N TRP A 182 7.95 -6.98 3.73
CA TRP A 182 7.83 -8.43 3.63
C TRP A 182 6.96 -8.76 2.44
N THR A 183 7.42 -9.70 1.63
CA THR A 183 6.61 -10.31 0.58
C THR A 183 6.44 -11.79 0.89
N ARG A 184 5.24 -12.30 0.68
CA ARG A 184 4.95 -13.71 0.92
C ARG A 184 3.97 -14.22 -0.12
N GLY A 185 4.28 -15.37 -0.70
CA GLY A 185 3.35 -16.13 -1.54
C GLY A 185 2.71 -17.31 -0.79
N GLY A 186 1.74 -17.95 -1.44
CA GLY A 186 1.27 -19.28 -1.06
C GLY A 186 0.20 -19.33 0.03
N HIS A 187 -0.46 -18.21 0.35
CA HIS A 187 -1.66 -18.22 1.19
C HIS A 187 -2.92 -18.63 0.41
N ILE A 188 -2.90 -18.51 -0.92
CA ILE A 188 -3.92 -19.10 -1.81
C ILE A 188 -3.49 -20.55 -2.11
N ALA A 189 -4.27 -21.50 -1.58
CA ALA A 189 -3.98 -22.93 -1.69
C ALA A 189 -4.28 -23.49 -3.09
N GLU A 190 -5.40 -23.09 -3.68
CA GLU A 190 -5.85 -23.55 -5.00
C GLU A 190 -5.43 -22.57 -6.09
N ARG A 191 -4.65 -23.03 -7.05
CA ARG A 191 -4.20 -22.24 -8.20
C ARG A 191 -4.97 -22.65 -9.44
N GLY A 192 -5.54 -21.67 -10.15
CA GLY A 192 -6.44 -21.88 -11.29
C GLY A 192 -5.72 -22.12 -12.62
N GLY A 193 -4.39 -22.00 -12.65
CA GLY A 193 -3.59 -22.04 -13.88
C GLY A 193 -3.61 -20.72 -14.65
N HIS A 194 -4.01 -19.62 -14.02
CA HIS A 194 -3.96 -18.29 -14.62
C HIS A 194 -2.50 -17.83 -14.69
N PHE A 195 -2.10 -17.15 -15.76
CA PHE A 195 -0.72 -16.63 -15.90
C PHE A 195 -0.29 -15.61 -14.82
N LEU A 196 -1.22 -15.16 -13.98
CA LEU A 196 -1.01 -14.22 -12.87
C LEU A 196 -1.19 -14.90 -11.51
N ASP A 197 -1.28 -16.23 -11.44
CA ASP A 197 -1.51 -16.97 -10.19
C ASP A 197 -0.53 -16.58 -9.08
N GLU A 198 0.74 -16.32 -9.43
CA GLU A 198 1.73 -15.86 -8.46
C GLU A 198 1.44 -14.45 -7.94
N GLU A 199 0.97 -13.54 -8.80
CA GLU A 199 0.62 -12.17 -8.42
C GLU A 199 -0.68 -12.13 -7.59
N PHE A 200 -1.68 -12.97 -7.92
CA PHE A 200 -2.89 -13.16 -7.11
C PHE A 200 -2.55 -13.62 -5.69
N GLY A 201 -1.62 -14.57 -5.59
CA GLY A 201 -1.16 -15.16 -4.34
C GLY A 201 -0.09 -14.35 -3.61
N LEU A 202 0.27 -13.15 -4.06
CA LEU A 202 1.34 -12.35 -3.46
C LEU A 202 0.79 -11.38 -2.42
N ALA A 203 1.22 -11.53 -1.18
CA ALA A 203 1.00 -10.60 -0.10
C ALA A 203 2.21 -9.68 0.09
N ARG A 204 1.97 -8.39 0.36
CA ARG A 204 3.01 -7.39 0.67
C ARG A 204 2.63 -6.62 1.93
N LEU A 205 3.57 -6.50 2.86
CA LEU A 205 3.42 -5.70 4.08
C LEU A 205 4.14 -4.36 3.91
N PHE A 206 3.41 -3.27 4.08
CA PHE A 206 3.92 -1.90 4.03
C PHE A 206 3.85 -1.26 5.41
N GLN A 207 4.73 -0.30 5.65
CA GLN A 207 4.70 0.52 6.86
C GLN A 207 5.25 1.91 6.59
N PHE A 208 4.67 2.88 7.30
CA PHE A 208 5.23 4.21 7.47
C PHE A 208 4.98 4.69 8.90
N SER A 209 5.67 5.76 9.29
CA SER A 209 5.45 6.43 10.56
C SER A 209 5.25 7.92 10.32
N VAL A 210 4.45 8.55 11.17
CA VAL A 210 4.21 9.99 11.16
C VAL A 210 4.65 10.59 12.50
N PRO A 211 5.64 11.50 12.54
CA PRO A 211 6.18 12.06 13.78
C PRO A 211 5.17 12.98 14.47
N LYS A 212 5.06 12.92 15.81
CA LYS A 212 4.17 13.82 16.57
C LYS A 212 4.66 15.26 16.65
N ASP A 213 5.96 15.48 16.41
CA ASP A 213 6.58 16.81 16.35
C ASP A 213 6.50 17.44 14.96
N HIS A 214 5.98 16.71 13.96
CA HIS A 214 5.76 17.26 12.63
C HIS A 214 4.65 18.33 12.66
N PRO A 215 4.82 19.51 12.02
CA PRO A 215 3.85 20.61 12.06
C PRO A 215 2.44 20.24 11.57
N HIS A 216 2.37 19.25 10.68
CA HIS A 216 1.12 18.77 10.09
C HIS A 216 0.52 17.55 10.80
N PHE A 217 1.11 17.07 11.91
CA PHE A 217 0.52 16.06 12.79
C PHE A 217 -0.58 16.72 13.64
N LEU A 218 -1.81 16.71 13.12
CA LEU A 218 -2.90 17.52 13.65
C LEU A 218 -4.10 16.66 14.00
N PHE A 219 -4.49 16.72 15.28
CA PHE A 219 -5.82 16.35 15.72
C PHE A 219 -6.74 17.55 15.53
N HIS A 220 -7.78 17.40 14.72
CA HIS A 220 -8.70 18.50 14.44
C HIS A 220 -9.72 18.63 15.57
N PRO A 221 -9.97 19.85 16.08
CA PRO A 221 -10.87 20.05 17.19
C PRO A 221 -12.32 19.80 16.78
N GLY A 222 -13.05 19.05 17.61
CA GLY A 222 -14.48 18.78 17.42
C GLY A 222 -14.98 17.75 18.44
N PRO A 223 -16.30 17.73 18.73
CA PRO A 223 -16.87 16.68 19.57
C PRO A 223 -16.75 15.34 18.82
N PHE A 224 -15.95 14.43 19.36
CA PHE A 224 -15.81 13.07 18.86
C PHE A 224 -15.74 12.11 20.04
N ASP A 225 -16.77 11.29 20.19
CA ASP A 225 -16.93 10.38 21.33
C ASP A 225 -16.27 9.02 21.03
N SER A 226 -15.02 8.87 21.45
CA SER A 226 -14.27 7.62 21.30
C SER A 226 -13.24 7.50 22.43
N GLU A 227 -13.32 6.39 23.16
CA GLU A 227 -12.38 6.08 24.24
C GLU A 227 -11.01 5.71 23.67
N ALA A 228 -10.98 4.96 22.57
CA ALA A 228 -9.74 4.63 21.87
C ALA A 228 -9.03 5.90 21.39
N TRP A 229 -9.77 6.87 20.85
CA TRP A 229 -9.22 8.14 20.39
C TRP A 229 -8.63 8.96 21.52
N ARG A 230 -9.38 9.11 22.61
CA ARG A 230 -8.93 9.81 23.82
C ARG A 230 -7.66 9.18 24.40
N ARG A 231 -7.61 7.85 24.47
CA ARG A 231 -6.42 7.12 24.94
C ARG A 231 -5.23 7.25 24.00
N LEU A 232 -5.46 7.34 22.69
CA LEU A 232 -4.39 7.56 21.73
C LEU A 232 -3.76 8.93 21.95
N GLN A 233 -4.58 9.97 22.11
CA GLN A 233 -4.11 11.33 22.40
C GLN A 233 -3.32 11.37 23.71
N LEU A 234 -3.84 10.77 24.78
CA LEU A 234 -3.13 10.68 26.06
C LEU A 234 -1.79 9.94 25.93
N ALA A 235 -1.76 8.82 25.20
CA ALA A 235 -0.53 8.06 25.02
C ALA A 235 0.52 8.82 24.19
N LEU A 236 0.10 9.70 23.28
CA LEU A 236 1.01 10.56 22.51
C LEU A 236 1.68 11.64 23.37
N GLU A 237 1.19 11.94 24.57
CA GLU A 237 1.82 12.87 25.51
C GLU A 237 3.13 12.32 26.09
N ASP A 238 3.33 10.99 26.08
CA ASP A 238 4.53 10.33 26.56
C ASP A 238 5.77 10.68 25.70
N ASP A 239 6.85 11.14 26.33
CA ASP A 239 8.12 11.51 25.68
C ASP A 239 8.83 10.34 24.99
N ASP A 240 8.50 9.10 25.34
CA ASP A 240 8.98 7.89 24.67
C ASP A 240 8.14 7.51 23.44
N VAL A 241 7.04 8.21 23.18
CA VAL A 241 6.25 8.08 21.95
C VAL A 241 6.70 9.16 20.97
N LEU A 242 7.17 8.73 19.80
CA LEU A 242 7.64 9.59 18.71
C LEU A 242 6.52 9.97 17.73
N GLY A 243 5.40 9.26 17.73
CA GLY A 243 4.30 9.53 16.80
C GLY A 243 3.39 8.33 16.60
N LEU A 244 2.90 8.14 15.37
CA LEU A 244 2.11 6.96 14.98
C LEU A 244 2.87 6.13 13.96
N ALA A 245 2.76 4.81 14.09
CA ALA A 245 3.16 3.85 13.07
C ALA A 245 1.90 3.28 12.41
N VAL A 246 1.90 3.21 11.09
CA VAL A 246 0.81 2.63 10.30
C VAL A 246 1.36 1.46 9.51
N GLN A 247 0.82 0.26 9.75
CA GLN A 247 1.22 -0.95 9.07
C GLN A 247 0.01 -1.58 8.37
N TYR A 248 0.17 -1.99 7.11
CA TYR A 248 -0.91 -2.59 6.34
C TYR A 248 -0.38 -3.65 5.38
N ALA A 249 -1.17 -4.69 5.18
CA ALA A 249 -0.90 -5.75 4.22
C ALA A 249 -1.87 -5.63 3.04
N LEU A 250 -1.32 -5.80 1.83
CA LEU A 250 -2.07 -5.95 0.59
C LEU A 250 -1.94 -7.38 0.10
N PHE A 251 -3.05 -8.03 -0.22
CA PHE A 251 -3.09 -9.44 -0.64
C PHE A 251 -4.34 -9.67 -1.51
N ASN A 252 -4.46 -10.86 -2.12
CA ASN A 252 -5.59 -11.24 -2.98
C ASN A 252 -5.83 -10.22 -4.10
N MET A 253 -4.88 -10.13 -5.05
CA MET A 253 -5.06 -9.28 -6.22
C MET A 253 -6.28 -9.74 -7.04
N SER A 254 -7.14 -8.80 -7.43
CA SER A 254 -8.26 -9.05 -8.34
C SER A 254 -7.75 -9.38 -9.75
N THR A 255 -8.48 -10.22 -10.48
CA THR A 255 -8.23 -10.44 -11.91
C THR A 255 -8.41 -9.13 -12.71
N PRO A 256 -7.41 -8.71 -13.52
CA PRO A 256 -7.59 -7.55 -14.39
C PRO A 256 -8.64 -7.86 -15.48
N PRO A 257 -9.66 -7.02 -15.68
CA PRO A 257 -10.76 -7.31 -16.61
C PRO A 257 -10.33 -7.26 -18.09
N GLN A 258 -9.27 -6.52 -18.40
CA GLN A 258 -8.64 -6.41 -19.72
C GLN A 258 -7.22 -5.83 -19.53
N PRO A 259 -6.35 -5.89 -20.56
CA PRO A 259 -5.04 -5.23 -20.51
C PRO A 259 -5.17 -3.75 -20.14
N ASN A 260 -4.15 -3.22 -19.46
CA ASN A 260 -4.08 -1.80 -19.08
C ASN A 260 -5.21 -1.36 -18.11
N SER A 261 -5.61 -2.28 -17.23
CA SER A 261 -6.61 -2.01 -16.19
C SER A 261 -5.98 -1.98 -14.81
N PRO A 262 -6.45 -1.08 -13.92
CA PRO A 262 -6.08 -1.14 -12.52
C PRO A 262 -6.61 -2.43 -11.88
N VAL A 263 -5.88 -2.91 -10.88
CA VAL A 263 -6.26 -4.04 -10.05
C VAL A 263 -6.57 -3.58 -8.63
N PHE A 264 -7.26 -4.43 -7.88
CA PHE A 264 -7.60 -4.21 -6.48
C PHE A 264 -6.96 -5.28 -5.62
N HIS A 265 -6.55 -4.92 -4.41
CA HIS A 265 -6.05 -5.85 -3.40
C HIS A 265 -6.88 -5.71 -2.14
N ASP A 266 -7.19 -6.83 -1.50
CA ASP A 266 -7.68 -6.81 -0.12
C ASP A 266 -6.64 -6.15 0.79
N MET A 267 -7.13 -5.37 1.75
CA MET A 267 -6.29 -4.65 2.69
C MET A 267 -6.72 -4.88 4.13
N VAL A 268 -5.72 -5.11 4.99
CA VAL A 268 -5.86 -5.08 6.44
C VAL A 268 -4.72 -4.29 7.02
N GLY A 269 -4.97 -3.50 8.07
CA GLY A 269 -3.92 -2.74 8.70
C GLY A 269 -4.23 -2.33 10.12
N VAL A 270 -3.23 -1.72 10.74
CA VAL A 270 -3.25 -1.23 12.11
C VAL A 270 -2.52 0.10 12.19
N VAL A 271 -3.09 1.03 12.94
CA VAL A 271 -2.43 2.23 13.44
C VAL A 271 -2.10 1.99 14.90
N GLY A 272 -0.87 2.26 15.30
CA GLY A 272 -0.42 2.19 16.68
C GLY A 272 0.58 3.30 17.00
N LEU A 273 1.04 3.33 18.24
CA LEU A 273 2.08 4.27 18.67
C LEU A 273 3.40 3.93 18.00
N TRP A 274 4.18 4.94 17.60
CA TRP A 274 5.60 4.82 17.26
C TRP A 274 6.43 5.23 18.47
N ARG A 275 7.36 4.40 18.94
CA ARG A 275 8.14 4.62 20.17
C ARG A 275 9.63 4.76 19.91
N ARG A 276 10.30 5.43 20.84
CA ARG A 276 11.76 5.53 20.90
C ARG A 276 12.41 4.15 20.86
N GLY A 277 13.47 4.04 20.07
CA GLY A 277 14.18 2.77 19.83
C GLY A 277 13.58 1.90 18.73
N GLU A 278 12.50 2.35 18.06
CA GLU A 278 11.97 1.71 16.86
C GLU A 278 12.33 2.48 15.60
N LEU A 279 12.66 1.76 14.53
CA LEU A 279 12.90 2.42 13.25
C LEU A 279 11.55 2.87 12.67
N ALA A 280 11.52 4.08 12.12
CA ALA A 280 10.32 4.64 11.49
C ALA A 280 9.76 3.73 10.38
N SER A 281 10.65 3.13 9.60
CA SER A 281 10.33 2.18 8.52
C SER A 281 10.31 0.72 8.97
N TYR A 282 10.62 0.41 10.23
CA TYR A 282 10.75 -0.94 10.75
C TYR A 282 10.50 -0.97 12.28
N PRO A 283 9.31 -1.35 12.77
CA PRO A 283 9.07 -1.45 14.19
C PRO A 283 9.94 -2.59 14.74
N ALA A 284 10.40 -2.42 15.97
CA ALA A 284 11.11 -3.49 16.65
C ALA A 284 10.17 -4.69 16.79
N GLY A 285 10.56 -5.86 16.26
CA GLY A 285 9.83 -7.09 16.51
C GLY A 285 9.75 -7.38 18.02
N ARG A 286 8.82 -8.24 18.46
CA ARG A 286 8.82 -8.70 19.85
C ARG A 286 10.03 -9.58 20.08
N LEU A 287 10.88 -9.20 21.03
CA LEU A 287 11.72 -10.17 21.71
C LEU A 287 10.81 -10.99 22.63
N LEU A 288 10.38 -12.16 22.15
CA LEU A 288 9.67 -13.12 22.98
C LEU A 288 10.64 -13.65 24.04
N ARG A 289 10.58 -13.09 25.25
CA ARG A 289 11.30 -13.61 26.39
C ARG A 289 10.42 -14.64 27.10
N PRO A 290 10.95 -15.83 27.44
CA PRO A 290 10.22 -16.75 28.30
C PRO A 290 9.89 -16.05 29.63
N ARG A 291 8.72 -16.36 30.20
CA ARG A 291 8.31 -15.84 31.52
C ARG A 291 9.40 -16.16 32.54
N GLN A 292 9.99 -15.14 33.15
CA GLN A 292 10.81 -15.35 34.32
C GLN A 292 9.90 -15.69 35.51
N PRO A 293 10.19 -16.73 36.30
CA PRO A 293 9.46 -17.00 37.53
C PRO A 293 9.61 -15.79 38.48
N GLY A 294 8.50 -15.19 38.92
CA GLY A 294 8.49 -14.20 39.99
C GLY A 294 7.96 -12.81 39.67
N TRP A 295 7.57 -12.51 38.43
CA TRP A 295 6.98 -11.22 38.07
C TRP A 295 5.45 -11.38 37.97
N ALA A 296 4.73 -10.89 38.98
CA ALA A 296 3.28 -10.69 38.94
C ALA A 296 2.98 -9.33 38.30
N ILE A 297 1.89 -9.28 37.53
CA ILE A 297 1.40 -8.06 36.84
C ILE A 297 0.79 -7.13 37.87
#